data_AF-A0A5K1GCB5-F1
#
_entry.id   AF-A0A5K1GCB5-F1
#
_cell.length_a   1.000
_cell.length_b   1.000
_cell.length_c   1.000
_cell.angle_alpha   90.00
_cell.angle_beta   90.00
_cell.angle_gamma   90.00
#
_symmetry.space_group_name_H-M   'P 1'
#
loop_
_entity.id
_entity.type
_entity.pdbx_description
1 polymer ?
#
loop_
_entity_poly.entity_id
_entity_poly.type
_entity_poly.pdbx_seq_one_letter_code
_entity_poly.pdbx_strand_id
1 'polypeptide(L)' 'KAAASKAEELGISKRNENLHFAQLKGMADTLSLGLKSAGFQVSKYLPFGPLEKVIPYLLRRAEENKGLLLASSADRLLI' A
#
# COMPACT_ATOMS: atom_id res chain seq x y z
N LYS A 1 3.45 4.40 9.97
CA LYS A 1 4.17 5.50 10.66
C LYS A 1 5.23 4.96 11.62
N ALA A 2 4.91 4.03 12.52
CA ALA A 2 5.87 3.43 13.48
C ALA A 2 7.16 2.89 12.83
N ALA A 3 7.05 2.10 11.75
CA ALA A 3 8.23 1.54 11.07
C ALA A 3 9.16 2.61 10.46
N ALA A 4 8.61 3.72 9.95
CA ALA A 4 9.41 4.81 9.39
C ALA A 4 10.15 5.58 10.50
N SER A 5 9.48 5.89 11.61
CA SER A 5 10.12 6.47 12.80
C SER A 5 11.24 5.56 13.31
N LYS A 6 10.98 4.25 13.36
CA LYS A 6 11.99 3.30 13.85
C LYS A 6 13.23 3.24 12.96
N ALA A 7 13.07 3.32 11.65
CA ALA A 7 14.20 3.40 10.72
C ALA A 7 15.05 4.66 10.95
N GLU A 8 14.42 5.80 11.25
CA GLU A 8 15.13 7.05 11.57
C GLU A 8 15.87 6.95 12.90
N GLU A 9 15.23 6.41 13.95
CA GLU A 9 15.87 6.17 15.27
C GLU A 9 17.09 5.25 15.17
N LEU A 10 17.05 4.26 14.29
CA LEU A 10 18.14 3.33 14.05
C LEU A 10 19.25 3.90 13.14
N GLY A 11 19.12 5.16 12.70
CA GLY A 11 20.09 5.82 11.83
C GLY A 11 20.15 5.22 10.42
N ILE A 12 19.11 4.49 9.99
CA ILE A 12 19.08 3.87 8.67
C ILE A 12 18.85 4.97 7.63
N SER A 13 19.78 5.09 6.68
CA SER A 13 19.61 6.00 5.55
C SER A 13 18.30 5.73 4.81
N LYS A 14 17.54 6.78 4.50
CA LYS A 14 16.25 6.69 3.81
C LYS A 14 16.36 6.07 2.39
N ARG A 15 17.57 6.09 1.82
CA ARG A 15 17.94 5.45 0.54
C ARG A 15 18.82 4.22 0.72
N ASN A 16 18.79 3.58 1.88
CA ASN A 16 19.50 2.33 2.09
C ASN A 16 18.88 1.23 1.21
N GLU A 17 19.69 0.57 0.38
CA GLU A 17 19.26 -0.51 -0.51
C GLU A 17 18.64 -1.70 0.25
N ASN A 18 19.00 -1.88 1.52
CA ASN A 18 18.46 -2.92 2.38
C ASN A 18 17.09 -2.56 3.02
N LEU A 19 16.58 -1.34 2.82
CA LEU A 19 15.29 -0.91 3.35
C LEU A 19 14.37 -0.39 2.25
N HIS A 20 13.30 -1.12 1.99
CA HIS A 20 12.22 -0.73 1.08
C HIS A 20 10.86 -0.89 1.75
N PHE A 21 10.01 0.12 1.62
CA PHE A 21 8.60 -0.02 1.90
C PHE A 21 7.90 -0.57 0.66
N ALA A 22 7.04 -1.57 0.82
CA ALA A 22 6.26 -2.13 -0.28
C ALA A 22 4.76 -1.90 -0.05
N GLN A 23 4.04 -1.60 -1.12
CA GLN A 23 2.58 -1.49 -1.08
C GLN A 23 1.94 -2.13 -2.31
N LEU A 24 0.80 -2.79 -2.10
CA LEU A 24 -0.02 -3.32 -3.19
C LEU A 24 -0.47 -2.16 -4.11
N LYS A 25 -0.31 -2.33 -5.42
CA LYS A 25 -0.72 -1.32 -6.39
C LYS A 25 -2.24 -1.12 -6.34
N GLY A 26 -2.68 0.15 -6.35
CA GLY A 26 -4.09 0.54 -6.31
C GLY A 26 -4.70 0.56 -4.90
N MET A 27 -3.89 0.33 -3.86
CA MET A 27 -4.34 0.31 -2.47
C MET A 27 -3.59 1.38 -1.68
N ALA A 28 -4.34 2.30 -1.05
CA ALA A 28 -3.84 3.34 -0.15
C ALA A 28 -2.62 4.11 -0.71
N ASP A 29 -2.70 4.54 -1.98
CA ASP A 29 -1.58 5.15 -2.70
C ASP A 29 -1.01 6.41 -2.03
N THR A 30 -1.85 7.20 -1.33
CA THR A 30 -1.44 8.36 -0.54
C THR A 30 -0.35 8.01 0.47
N LEU A 31 -0.39 6.81 1.07
CA LEU A 31 0.63 6.36 2.02
C LEU A 31 2.00 6.20 1.33
N SER A 32 2.02 5.56 0.16
CA SER A 32 3.26 5.43 -0.62
C SER A 32 3.82 6.76 -1.08
N LEU A 33 2.94 7.68 -1.52
CA LEU A 33 3.36 9.02 -1.91
C LEU A 33 3.97 9.75 -0.71
N GLY A 34 3.35 9.68 0.48
CA GLY A 34 3.89 10.26 1.70
C GLY A 34 5.27 9.70 2.07
N LEU A 35 5.46 8.38 2.00
CA LEU A 35 6.75 7.74 2.27
C LEU A 35 7.83 8.16 1.25
N LYS A 36 7.46 8.24 -0.03
CA LYS A 36 8.37 8.67 -1.09
C LYS A 36 8.77 10.14 -0.91
N SER A 37 7.80 11.02 -0.60
CA SER A 37 8.05 12.44 -0.29
C SER A 37 8.93 12.63 0.95
N ALA A 38 8.82 11.73 1.94
CA ALA A 38 9.69 11.72 3.12
C ALA A 38 11.12 11.22 2.82
N GLY A 39 11.40 10.79 1.58
CA GLY A 39 12.72 10.39 1.10
C GLY A 39 12.98 8.88 1.13
N PHE A 40 12.01 8.07 1.56
CA PHE A 40 12.16 6.61 1.62
C PHE A 40 12.03 5.94 0.26
N GLN A 41 12.65 4.77 0.14
CA GLN A 41 12.43 3.89 -1.01
C GLN A 41 11.10 3.17 -0.88
N VAL A 42 10.30 3.21 -1.95
CA VAL A 42 8.97 2.62 -1.99
C VAL A 42 8.82 1.82 -3.28
N SER A 43 8.37 0.58 -3.15
CA SER A 43 8.10 -0.34 -4.25
C SER A 43 6.60 -0.66 -4.32
N LYS A 44 6.06 -0.83 -5.52
CA LYS A 44 4.67 -1.22 -5.74
C LYS A 44 4.59 -2.67 -6.16
N TYR A 45 3.85 -3.48 -5.40
CA TYR A 45 3.58 -4.87 -5.73
C TYR A 45 2.39 -4.94 -6.67
N LEU A 46 2.64 -5.42 -7.89
CA LEU A 46 1.65 -5.54 -8.96
C LEU A 46 1.61 -7.01 -9.41
N PRO A 47 0.47 -7.71 -9.26
CA PRO A 47 0.30 -8.99 -9.94
C PRO A 47 0.29 -8.80 -11.46
N PHE A 48 0.93 -9.71 -12.20
CA PHE A 48 0.91 -9.71 -13.66
C PHE A 48 0.85 -11.15 -14.19
N GLY A 49 0.28 -11.32 -15.39
CA GLY A 49 0.13 -12.61 -16.05
C GLY A 49 -1.25 -12.81 -16.68
N PRO A 50 -1.54 -14.03 -17.19
CA PRO A 50 -2.84 -14.39 -17.73
C PRO A 50 -3.96 -14.13 -16.72
N LEU A 51 -5.14 -13.74 -17.24
CA LEU A 51 -6.28 -13.33 -16.42
C LEU A 51 -6.67 -14.40 -15.40
N GLU A 52 -6.69 -15.67 -15.80
CA GLU A 52 -7.11 -16.78 -14.93
C GLU A 52 -6.20 -16.92 -13.70
N LYS A 53 -4.92 -16.56 -13.84
CA LYS A 53 -3.96 -16.58 -12.73
C LYS A 53 -4.07 -15.37 -11.81
N VAL A 54 -4.56 -14.24 -12.33
CA VAL A 54 -4.66 -12.97 -11.59
C VAL A 54 -6.00 -12.85 -10.85
N ILE A 55 -7.08 -13.43 -11.36
CA ILE A 55 -8.42 -13.39 -10.74
C ILE A 55 -8.41 -13.77 -9.25
N PRO A 56 -7.77 -14.87 -8.82
CA PRO A 56 -7.74 -15.24 -7.40
C PRO A 56 -7.09 -14.17 -6.51
N TYR A 57 -6.07 -13.46 -7.02
CA TYR A 57 -5.47 -12.34 -6.29
C TYR A 57 -6.46 -11.18 -6.15
N LEU A 58 -7.15 -10.81 -7.24
CA LEU A 58 -8.09 -9.69 -7.24
C LEU A 58 -9.26 -9.93 -6.28
N LEU A 59 -9.79 -11.16 -6.25
CA LEU A 59 -10.87 -11.52 -5.34
C LEU A 59 -10.45 -11.39 -3.87
N ARG A 60 -9.25 -11.87 -3.51
CA ARG A 60 -8.71 -11.69 -2.15
C ARG A 60 -8.60 -10.23 -1.75
N ARG A 61 -8.15 -9.36 -2.68
CA ARG A 61 -8.07 -7.91 -2.42
C ARG A 61 -9.45 -7.28 -2.27
N ALA A 62 -10.43 -7.72 -3.04
CA ALA A 62 -11.80 -7.23 -2.89
C ALA A 62 -12.38 -7.60 -1.51
N GLU A 63 -12.17 -8.82 -1.05
CA GLU A 63 -12.63 -9.27 0.28
C GLU A 63 -11.90 -8.56 1.43
N GLU A 64 -10.58 -8.39 1.36
CA GLU A 64 -9.83 -7.65 2.39
C GLU A 64 -10.24 -6.18 2.50
N ASN A 65 -10.55 -5.54 1.37
CA ASN A 65 -10.96 -4.14 1.33
C ASN A 65 -12.48 -3.97 1.44
N LYS A 66 -13.24 -5.05 1.65
CA LYS A 66 -14.71 -5.03 1.72
C LYS A 66 -15.23 -4.06 2.78
N GLY A 67 -14.61 -4.05 3.96
CA GLY A 67 -14.97 -3.11 5.04
C GLY A 67 -14.74 -1.64 4.65
N LEU A 68 -13.68 -1.36 3.89
CA LEU A 68 -13.36 -0.01 3.41
C LEU A 68 -14.38 0.46 2.35
N LEU A 69 -14.79 -0.44 1.46
CA LEU A 69 -15.83 -0.18 0.46
C LEU A 69 -17.20 0.04 1.11
N LEU A 70 -17.53 -0.72 2.16
CA LEU A 70 -18.78 -0.56 2.91
C LEU A 70 -18.83 0.79 3.64
N ALA A 71 -17.75 1.21 4.31
CA ALA A 71 -17.67 2.52 4.94
C ALA A 71 -17.81 3.67 3.92
N SER A 72 -17.14 3.57 2.76
CA SER A 72 -17.27 4.56 1.68
C SER A 72 -18.67 4.59 1.06
N SER A 73 -19.37 3.45 1.00
CA SER A 73 -20.72 3.36 0.44
C SER A 73 -21.76 3.93 1.41
N ALA A 74 -21.56 3.77 2.71
CA ALA A 74 -22.39 4.41 3.74
C ALA A 74 -22.26 5.94 3.71
N ASP A 75 -21.04 6.47 3.59
CA ASP A 75 -20.81 7.92 3.40
C ASP A 75 -21.50 8.44 2.13
N ARG A 76 -21.55 7.63 1.06
CA ARG A 76 -22.20 7.99 -0.21
C ARG A 76 -23.74 8.02 -0.12
N LEU A 77 -24.34 7.38 0.88
CA LEU A 77 -25.78 7.44 1.16
C LEU A 77 -26.15 8.63 2.07
N LEU A 78 -25.15 9.31 2.64
CA LEU A 78 -25.32 10.48 3.51
C LEU A 78 -24.98 11.81 2.81
N ILE A 79 -24.74 11.78 1.51
CA ILE A 79 -24.61 12.95 0.60
C ILE A 79 -25.79 12.92 -0.36
#